data_AF-M3A8L3-F1
#
_entry.id   AF-M3A8L3-F1
#
_cell.length_a   1.000
_cell.length_b   1.000
_cell.length_c   1.000
_cell.angle_alpha   90.00
_cell.angle_beta   90.00
_cell.angle_gamma   90.00
#
_symmetry.space_group_name_H-M   'P 1'
#
loop_
_entity.id
_entity.type
_entity.pdbx_description
1 polymer ?
#
loop_
_entity_poly.entity_id
_entity_poly.type
_entity_poly.pdbx_seq_one_letter_code
_entity_poly.pdbx_strand_id
1 'polypeptide(L)'
;MRIVDMARREINAKTDIAFEYEEIKEGRKVVALRFRITKNPRADTPDPLRDDPRLARLVARLTAHGMAEEAARAIVQAHEPELVEWATSDLARRLKGKEKIENPAGWLRKAIEEDWRPQPTLFAQEQAQARENEQKAERERLDQEVKTAEGRKADAAREKAAIMAFIDGLPEDERQALEQGFREHLASTVPAMVAKRFAGGETWCADPIIRAEAIAYLPKNLEIRQSKT
;
A
#
# COMPACT_ATOMS: atom_id res chain seq x y z
N MET A 1 55.51 -1.99 1.34
CA MET A 1 55.19 -2.24 2.77
C MET A 1 53.87 -3.02 2.81
N ARG A 2 53.90 -4.35 3.07
CA ARG A 2 52.80 -5.26 2.69
C ARG A 2 51.41 -4.91 3.27
N ILE A 3 51.35 -4.41 4.51
CA ILE A 3 50.09 -4.15 5.22
C ILE A 3 49.39 -2.89 4.69
N VAL A 4 50.12 -1.77 4.57
CA VAL A 4 49.55 -0.50 4.07
C VAL A 4 49.15 -0.64 2.59
N ASP A 5 49.90 -1.42 1.81
CA ASP A 5 49.54 -1.73 0.42
C ASP A 5 48.24 -2.54 0.31
N MET A 6 48.00 -3.47 1.24
CA MET A 6 46.75 -4.24 1.32
C MET A 6 45.57 -3.34 1.71
N ALA A 7 45.74 -2.53 2.75
CA ALA A 7 44.72 -1.57 3.19
C ALA A 7 44.35 -0.57 2.09
N ARG A 8 45.35 -0.06 1.35
CA ARG A 8 45.13 0.82 0.19
C ARG A 8 44.24 0.16 -0.87
N ARG A 9 44.53 -1.10 -1.22
CA ARG A 9 43.75 -1.83 -2.23
C ARG A 9 42.30 -2.02 -1.80
N GLU A 10 42.08 -2.37 -0.54
CA GLU A 10 40.75 -2.63 -0.02
C GLU A 10 39.90 -1.36 0.09
N ILE A 11 40.45 -0.29 0.68
CA ILE A 11 39.75 0.98 0.86
C ILE A 11 39.39 1.61 -0.50
N ASN A 12 40.35 1.67 -1.43
CA ASN A 12 40.11 2.22 -2.77
C ASN A 12 39.10 1.39 -3.60
N ALA A 13 38.88 0.12 -3.24
CA ALA A 13 37.93 -0.76 -3.94
C ALA A 13 36.52 -0.72 -3.34
N LYS A 14 36.39 -0.58 -2.01
CA LYS A 14 35.13 -0.82 -1.30
C LYS A 14 34.50 0.41 -0.66
N THR A 15 35.21 1.53 -0.60
CA THR A 15 34.75 2.73 0.14
C THR A 15 34.63 3.95 -0.77
N ASP A 16 33.94 4.96 -0.26
CA ASP A 16 33.75 6.29 -0.86
C ASP A 16 35.01 7.16 -0.85
N ILE A 17 36.03 6.74 -0.11
CA ILE A 17 37.33 7.39 -0.02
C ILE A 17 38.40 6.57 -0.74
N ALA A 18 39.37 7.25 -1.30
CA ALA A 18 40.59 6.65 -1.82
C ALA A 18 41.78 7.33 -1.16
N PHE A 19 42.88 6.61 -0.96
CA PHE A 19 44.11 7.23 -0.48
C PHE A 19 45.35 6.71 -1.18
N GLU A 20 46.33 7.61 -1.26
CA GLU A 20 47.71 7.31 -1.60
C GLU A 20 48.60 7.65 -0.41
N TYR A 21 49.81 7.08 -0.38
CA TYR A 21 50.78 7.40 0.65
C TYR A 21 52.18 7.50 0.08
N GLU A 22 52.97 8.37 0.71
CA GLU A 22 54.39 8.52 0.45
C GLU A 22 55.19 8.21 1.71
N GLU A 23 56.29 7.48 1.55
CA GLU A 23 57.23 7.18 2.63
C GLU A 23 58.22 8.32 2.80
N ILE A 24 58.22 8.96 3.97
CA ILE A 24 59.25 9.93 4.36
C ILE A 24 60.38 9.15 5.02
N LYS A 25 61.58 9.22 4.42
CA LYS A 25 62.77 8.48 4.85
C LYS A 25 63.81 9.41 5.43
N GLU A 26 64.45 8.96 6.51
CA GLU A 26 65.68 9.54 7.04
C GLU A 26 66.78 8.47 6.93
N GLY A 27 67.71 8.69 5.99
CA GLY A 27 68.65 7.67 5.57
C GLY A 27 67.93 6.42 5.01
N ARG A 28 68.18 5.25 5.61
CA ARG A 28 67.56 3.96 5.19
C ARG A 28 66.26 3.63 5.93
N LYS A 29 65.84 4.47 6.90
CA LYS A 29 64.68 4.21 7.74
C LYS A 29 63.49 5.05 7.26
N VAL A 30 62.31 4.45 7.16
CA VAL A 30 61.04 5.19 7.02
C VAL A 30 60.69 5.76 8.38
N VAL A 31 60.58 7.09 8.48
CA VAL A 31 60.29 7.81 9.72
C VAL A 31 58.84 8.27 9.81
N ALA A 32 58.19 8.50 8.66
CA ALA A 32 56.78 8.88 8.61
C ALA A 32 56.12 8.45 7.29
N LEU A 33 54.79 8.42 7.29
CA LEU A 33 53.97 8.23 6.10
C LEU A 33 53.11 9.48 5.89
N ARG A 34 53.13 10.03 4.69
CA ARG A 34 52.24 11.12 4.30
C ARG A 34 51.09 10.54 3.49
N PHE A 35 49.88 10.62 4.02
CA PHE A 35 48.67 10.17 3.33
C PHE A 35 48.04 11.31 2.54
N ARG A 36 47.64 11.03 1.30
CA ARG A 36 46.78 11.89 0.49
C ARG A 36 45.44 11.18 0.33
N ILE A 37 44.40 11.71 0.97
CA ILE A 37 43.05 11.16 0.93
C ILE A 37 42.22 11.99 -0.06
N THR A 38 41.51 11.34 -0.95
CA THR A 38 40.62 11.95 -1.94
C THR A 38 39.29 11.21 -1.97
N LYS A 39 38.26 11.82 -2.54
CA LYS A 39 37.02 11.11 -2.87
C LYS A 39 37.31 10.03 -3.90
N ASN A 40 36.71 8.86 -3.76
CA ASN A 40 36.88 7.76 -4.72
C ASN A 40 35.99 8.01 -5.95
N PRO A 41 36.54 8.26 -7.15
CA PRO A 41 35.73 8.52 -8.34
C PRO A 41 34.85 7.34 -8.75
N ARG A 42 35.20 6.11 -8.35
CA ARG A 42 34.34 4.93 -8.54
C ARG A 42 33.11 4.94 -7.65
N ALA A 43 33.17 5.61 -6.50
CA ALA A 43 32.03 5.66 -5.60
C ALA A 43 30.88 6.51 -6.17
N ASP A 44 31.21 7.47 -7.04
CA ASP A 44 30.25 8.33 -7.74
C ASP A 44 29.67 7.68 -9.01
N THR A 45 30.16 6.51 -9.41
CA THR A 45 29.53 5.74 -10.49
C THR A 45 28.43 4.88 -9.87
N PRO A 46 27.14 5.04 -10.26
CA PRO A 46 26.09 4.14 -9.82
C PRO A 46 26.45 2.70 -10.22
N ASP A 47 26.52 1.80 -9.23
CA ASP A 47 26.69 0.37 -9.47
C ASP A 47 25.42 -0.31 -8.94
N PRO A 48 24.48 -0.69 -9.83
CA PRO A 48 23.24 -1.35 -9.42
C PRO A 48 23.47 -2.56 -8.51
N LEU A 49 24.58 -3.26 -8.67
CA LEU A 49 24.90 -4.44 -7.85
C LEU A 49 25.37 -4.08 -6.43
N ARG A 50 25.94 -2.88 -6.25
CA ARG A 50 26.30 -2.35 -4.93
C ARG A 50 25.09 -1.75 -4.24
N ASP A 51 24.26 -1.05 -5.02
CA ASP A 51 23.20 -0.21 -4.49
C ASP A 51 21.88 -1.00 -4.29
N ASP A 52 21.70 -2.15 -4.96
CA ASP A 52 20.59 -3.07 -4.77
C ASP A 52 21.06 -4.45 -4.22
N PRO A 53 20.80 -4.75 -2.93
CA PRO A 53 21.11 -6.05 -2.32
C PRO A 53 20.46 -7.25 -3.01
N ARG A 54 19.32 -7.06 -3.70
CA ARG A 54 18.65 -8.11 -4.46
C ARG A 54 19.53 -8.58 -5.61
N LEU A 55 20.10 -7.64 -6.37
CA LEU A 55 20.95 -7.98 -7.52
C LEU A 55 22.25 -8.65 -7.07
N ALA A 56 22.85 -8.19 -5.98
CA ALA A 56 24.02 -8.85 -5.37
C ALA A 56 23.73 -10.32 -5.01
N ARG A 57 22.54 -10.61 -4.47
CA ARG A 57 22.10 -11.98 -4.17
C ARG A 57 21.95 -12.82 -5.43
N LEU A 58 21.47 -12.24 -6.53
CA LEU A 58 21.35 -12.96 -7.81
C LEU A 58 22.71 -13.34 -8.38
N VAL A 59 23.67 -12.42 -8.34
CA VAL A 59 25.06 -12.71 -8.73
C VAL A 59 25.61 -13.87 -7.90
N ALA A 60 25.46 -13.82 -6.58
CA ALA A 60 25.91 -14.89 -5.68
C ALA A 60 25.25 -16.25 -5.99
N ARG A 61 23.95 -16.26 -6.33
CA ARG A 61 23.23 -17.49 -6.72
C ARG A 61 23.76 -18.07 -8.03
N LEU A 62 23.98 -17.23 -9.06
CA LEU A 62 24.55 -17.68 -10.33
C LEU A 62 25.95 -18.25 -10.13
N THR A 63 26.79 -17.59 -9.33
CA THR A 63 28.14 -18.05 -9.01
C THR A 63 28.14 -19.37 -8.22
N ALA A 64 27.18 -19.55 -7.30
CA ALA A 64 27.01 -20.82 -6.59
C ALA A 64 26.70 -22.00 -7.52
N HIS A 65 26.16 -21.75 -8.70
CA HIS A 65 25.92 -22.74 -9.74
C HIS A 65 27.08 -22.89 -10.75
N GLY A 66 28.25 -22.30 -10.45
CA GLY A 66 29.49 -22.47 -11.22
C GLY A 66 29.73 -21.39 -12.28
N MET A 67 28.97 -20.29 -12.26
CA MET A 67 29.19 -19.16 -13.17
C MET A 67 30.31 -18.25 -12.65
N ALA A 68 31.21 -17.79 -13.53
CA ALA A 68 32.21 -16.78 -13.19
C ALA A 68 31.53 -15.49 -12.70
N GLU A 69 32.10 -14.80 -11.70
CA GLU A 69 31.49 -13.62 -11.09
C GLU A 69 31.23 -12.53 -12.14
N GLU A 70 32.19 -12.24 -13.02
CA GLU A 70 32.05 -11.24 -14.08
C GLU A 70 30.91 -11.58 -15.04
N ALA A 71 30.75 -12.85 -15.38
CA ALA A 71 29.66 -13.32 -16.25
C ALA A 71 28.30 -13.22 -15.54
N ALA A 72 28.24 -13.58 -14.25
CA ALA A 72 27.04 -13.46 -13.44
C ALA A 72 26.60 -12.00 -13.29
N ARG A 73 27.55 -11.09 -13.06
CA ARG A 73 27.31 -9.64 -13.02
C ARG A 73 26.77 -9.12 -14.34
N ALA A 74 27.38 -9.51 -15.46
CA ALA A 74 26.91 -9.12 -16.78
C ALA A 74 25.47 -9.59 -17.05
N ILE A 75 25.13 -10.84 -16.69
CA ILE A 75 23.77 -11.37 -16.85
C ILE A 75 22.75 -10.58 -15.99
N VAL A 76 23.05 -10.35 -14.72
CA VAL A 76 22.13 -9.63 -13.82
C VAL A 76 21.93 -8.17 -14.24
N GLN A 77 22.93 -7.55 -14.86
CA GLN A 77 22.82 -6.18 -15.38
C GLN A 77 22.10 -6.11 -16.74
N ALA A 78 22.19 -7.16 -17.56
CA ALA A 78 21.63 -7.17 -18.91
C ALA A 78 20.17 -7.65 -18.98
N HIS A 79 19.68 -8.36 -17.97
CA HIS A 79 18.36 -8.99 -17.97
C HIS A 79 17.50 -8.55 -16.77
N GLU A 80 16.18 -8.71 -16.91
CA GLU A 80 15.22 -8.45 -15.83
C GLU A 80 15.54 -9.32 -14.60
N PRO A 81 15.57 -8.74 -13.39
CA PRO A 81 15.82 -9.50 -12.15
C PRO A 81 14.86 -10.68 -11.96
N GLU A 82 13.60 -10.50 -12.34
CA GLU A 82 12.54 -11.51 -12.25
C GLU A 82 12.82 -12.72 -13.15
N LEU A 83 13.41 -12.51 -14.32
CA LEU A 83 13.81 -13.60 -15.23
C LEU A 83 14.95 -14.42 -14.62
N VAL A 84 15.97 -13.75 -14.07
CA VAL A 84 17.10 -14.41 -13.41
C VAL A 84 16.64 -15.18 -12.17
N GLU A 85 15.71 -14.61 -11.40
CA GLU A 85 15.08 -15.26 -10.25
C GLU A 85 14.29 -16.50 -10.65
N TRP A 86 13.52 -16.41 -11.74
CA TRP A 86 12.78 -17.54 -12.27
C TRP A 86 13.73 -18.66 -12.70
N ALA A 87 14.76 -18.36 -13.50
CA ALA A 87 15.69 -19.36 -14.03
C ALA A 87 16.44 -20.09 -12.92
N THR A 88 16.95 -19.35 -11.93
CA THR A 88 17.63 -19.94 -10.76
C THR A 88 16.70 -20.79 -9.90
N SER A 89 15.42 -20.44 -9.80
CA SER A 89 14.42 -21.21 -9.06
C SER A 89 13.98 -22.46 -9.83
N ASP A 90 13.84 -22.38 -11.15
CA ASP A 90 13.52 -23.52 -12.01
C ASP A 90 14.63 -24.56 -11.99
N LEU A 91 15.89 -24.12 -12.11
CA LEU A 91 17.05 -25.00 -11.99
C LEU A 91 17.05 -25.75 -10.64
N ALA A 92 16.81 -25.03 -9.53
CA ALA A 92 16.77 -25.64 -8.21
C ALA A 92 15.66 -26.70 -8.08
N ARG A 93 14.49 -26.44 -8.68
CA ARG A 93 13.36 -27.39 -8.74
C ARG A 93 13.72 -28.64 -9.53
N ARG A 94 14.36 -28.50 -10.70
CA ARG A 94 14.80 -29.61 -11.55
C ARG A 94 15.85 -30.49 -10.88
N LEU A 95 16.86 -29.87 -10.26
CA LEU A 95 17.89 -30.58 -9.50
C LEU A 95 17.29 -31.34 -8.30
N LYS A 96 16.32 -30.74 -7.58
CA LYS A 96 15.58 -31.43 -6.51
C LYS A 96 14.75 -32.61 -7.04
N GLY A 97 14.23 -32.49 -8.26
CA GLY A 97 13.56 -33.57 -8.99
C GLY A 97 14.47 -34.68 -9.50
N LYS A 98 15.79 -34.63 -9.19
CA LYS A 98 16.83 -35.55 -9.68
C LYS A 98 17.01 -35.54 -11.21
N GLU A 99 16.65 -34.44 -11.87
CA GLU A 99 16.96 -34.23 -13.28
C GLU A 99 18.48 -34.09 -13.45
N LYS A 100 19.06 -34.83 -14.40
CA LYS A 100 20.51 -34.81 -14.61
C LYS A 100 20.89 -33.62 -15.49
N ILE A 101 21.26 -32.52 -14.84
CA ILE A 101 21.78 -31.31 -15.52
C ILE A 101 23.30 -31.30 -15.38
N GLU A 102 24.00 -31.63 -16.46
CA GLU A 102 25.46 -31.79 -16.45
C GLU A 102 26.21 -30.46 -16.32
N ASN A 103 25.65 -29.36 -16.85
CA ASN A 103 26.22 -28.02 -16.76
C ASN A 103 25.17 -26.98 -16.30
N PRO A 104 25.01 -26.80 -14.97
CA PRO A 104 24.05 -25.85 -14.42
C PRO A 104 24.29 -24.40 -14.85
N ALA A 105 25.53 -23.94 -14.91
CA ALA A 105 25.87 -22.58 -15.33
C ALA A 105 25.53 -22.32 -16.80
N GLY A 106 25.84 -23.28 -17.68
CA GLY A 106 25.49 -23.21 -19.10
C GLY A 106 23.97 -23.27 -19.33
N TRP A 107 23.27 -24.08 -18.54
CA TRP A 107 21.81 -24.13 -18.55
C TRP A 107 21.19 -22.79 -18.15
N LEU A 108 21.64 -22.20 -17.04
CA LEU A 108 21.14 -20.90 -16.56
C LEU A 108 21.35 -19.80 -17.59
N ARG A 109 22.53 -19.76 -18.19
CA ARG A 109 22.84 -18.79 -19.25
C ARG A 109 21.85 -18.87 -20.40
N LYS A 110 21.63 -20.07 -20.95
CA LYS A 110 20.67 -20.26 -22.05
C LYS A 110 19.23 -19.96 -21.65
N ALA A 111 18.81 -20.41 -20.48
CA ALA A 111 17.44 -20.19 -19.99
C ALA A 111 17.10 -18.70 -19.81
N ILE A 112 18.11 -17.89 -19.46
CA ILE A 112 17.98 -16.43 -19.33
C ILE A 112 18.10 -15.75 -20.70
N GLU A 113 19.06 -16.14 -21.53
CA GLU A 113 19.26 -15.57 -22.88
C GLU A 113 18.04 -15.80 -23.79
N GLU A 114 17.40 -16.97 -23.71
CA GLU A 114 16.27 -17.36 -24.56
C GLU A 114 14.90 -17.19 -23.88
N ASP A 115 14.87 -16.64 -22.65
CA ASP A 115 13.66 -16.48 -21.84
C ASP A 115 12.74 -17.72 -21.82
N TRP A 116 13.21 -18.80 -21.20
CA TRP A 116 12.45 -20.05 -21.10
C TRP A 116 11.26 -20.01 -20.14
N ARG A 117 10.85 -18.82 -19.68
CA ARG A 117 9.64 -18.67 -18.85
C ARG A 117 8.45 -19.24 -19.62
N PRO A 118 7.56 -20.00 -18.96
CA PRO A 118 6.32 -20.41 -19.58
C PRO A 118 5.51 -19.14 -19.89
N GLN A 119 5.35 -18.85 -21.18
CA GLN A 119 4.52 -17.74 -21.61
C GLN A 119 3.06 -18.09 -21.28
N PRO A 120 2.35 -17.26 -20.51
CA PRO A 120 0.95 -17.51 -20.23
C PRO A 120 0.20 -17.55 -21.56
N THR A 121 -0.57 -18.61 -21.76
CA THR A 121 -1.40 -18.74 -22.96
C THR A 121 -2.35 -17.56 -23.04
N LEU A 122 -2.77 -17.15 -24.24
CA LEU A 122 -3.77 -16.09 -24.42
C LEU A 122 -5.00 -16.33 -23.53
N PHE A 123 -5.44 -17.58 -23.44
CA PHE A 123 -6.53 -18.01 -22.57
C PHE A 123 -6.27 -17.80 -21.07
N ALA A 124 -5.06 -18.08 -20.59
CA ALA A 124 -4.69 -17.84 -19.20
C ALA A 124 -4.62 -16.33 -18.87
N GLN A 125 -4.15 -15.52 -19.82
CA GLN A 125 -4.13 -14.06 -19.70
C GLN A 125 -5.55 -13.48 -19.65
N GLU A 126 -6.44 -13.92 -20.54
CA GLU A 126 -7.85 -13.52 -20.54
C GLU A 126 -8.55 -13.87 -19.22
N GLN A 127 -8.32 -15.08 -18.69
CA GLN A 127 -8.89 -15.47 -17.39
C GLN A 127 -8.35 -14.63 -16.24
N ALA A 128 -7.06 -14.34 -16.21
CA ALA A 128 -6.46 -13.51 -15.17
C ALA A 128 -7.05 -12.09 -15.21
N GLN A 129 -7.16 -11.51 -16.41
CA GLN A 129 -7.75 -10.19 -16.60
C GLN A 129 -9.24 -10.17 -16.22
N ALA A 130 -10.00 -11.21 -16.58
CA ALA A 130 -11.41 -11.33 -16.21
C ALA A 130 -11.58 -11.35 -14.69
N ARG A 131 -10.77 -12.15 -13.98
CA ARG A 131 -10.80 -12.21 -12.50
C ARG A 131 -10.41 -10.89 -11.86
N GLU A 132 -9.40 -10.20 -12.39
CA GLU A 132 -9.00 -8.89 -11.88
C GLU A 132 -10.11 -7.85 -12.09
N ASN A 133 -10.73 -7.85 -13.26
CA ASN A 133 -11.85 -6.97 -13.58
C ASN A 133 -13.07 -7.26 -12.68
N GLU A 134 -13.38 -8.53 -12.43
CA GLU A 134 -14.43 -8.95 -11.51
C GLU A 134 -14.15 -8.48 -10.09
N GLN A 135 -12.93 -8.70 -9.57
CA GLN A 135 -12.54 -8.24 -8.23
C GLN A 135 -12.59 -6.72 -8.10
N LYS A 136 -12.13 -6.00 -9.13
CA LYS A 136 -12.18 -4.54 -9.16
C LYS A 136 -13.63 -4.04 -9.16
N ALA A 137 -14.50 -4.66 -9.98
CA ALA A 137 -15.91 -4.32 -10.05
C ALA A 137 -16.64 -4.63 -8.73
N GLU A 138 -16.32 -5.75 -8.07
CA GLU A 138 -16.87 -6.11 -6.77
C GLU A 138 -16.45 -5.11 -5.69
N ARG A 139 -15.15 -4.74 -5.65
CA ARG A 139 -14.64 -3.74 -4.72
C ARG A 139 -15.29 -2.37 -4.91
N GLU A 140 -15.45 -1.94 -6.15
CA GLU A 140 -16.11 -0.67 -6.47
C GLU A 140 -17.58 -0.68 -6.05
N ARG A 141 -18.29 -1.80 -6.24
CA ARG A 141 -19.67 -1.96 -5.76
C ARG A 141 -19.75 -1.87 -4.24
N LEU A 142 -18.86 -2.56 -3.53
CA LEU A 142 -18.81 -2.53 -2.07
C LEU A 142 -18.53 -1.11 -1.55
N ASP A 143 -17.55 -0.42 -2.13
CA ASP A 143 -17.20 0.95 -1.75
C ASP A 143 -18.38 1.91 -1.99
N GLN A 144 -19.12 1.72 -3.08
CA GLN A 144 -20.32 2.52 -3.38
C GLN A 144 -21.46 2.22 -2.40
N GLU A 145 -21.66 0.96 -2.03
CA GLU A 145 -22.65 0.57 -1.03
C GLU A 145 -22.33 1.16 0.35
N VAL A 146 -21.06 1.11 0.78
CA VAL A 146 -20.60 1.72 2.03
C VAL A 146 -20.84 3.23 2.01
N LYS A 147 -20.42 3.94 0.95
CA LYS A 147 -20.63 5.39 0.82
C LYS A 147 -22.11 5.78 0.86
N THR A 148 -22.97 5.02 0.19
CA THR A 148 -24.43 5.30 0.19
C THR A 148 -25.06 5.01 1.56
N ALA A 149 -24.64 3.95 2.25
CA ALA A 149 -25.09 3.63 3.59
C ALA A 149 -24.62 4.68 4.62
N GLU A 150 -23.38 5.14 4.52
CA GLU A 150 -22.84 6.22 5.36
C GLU A 150 -23.56 7.54 5.13
N GLY A 151 -23.82 7.90 3.86
CA GLY A 151 -24.63 9.07 3.52
C GLY A 151 -26.01 9.02 4.17
N ARG A 152 -26.74 7.90 4.00
CA ARG A 152 -28.06 7.71 4.63
C ARG A 152 -28.00 7.80 6.16
N LYS A 153 -26.97 7.24 6.80
CA LYS A 153 -26.78 7.33 8.25
C LYS A 153 -26.50 8.77 8.69
N ALA A 154 -25.68 9.50 7.95
CA ALA A 154 -25.37 10.89 8.24
C ALA A 154 -26.61 11.79 8.10
N ASP A 155 -27.41 11.58 7.06
CA ASP A 155 -28.66 12.32 6.84
C ASP A 155 -29.69 12.00 7.94
N ALA A 156 -29.89 10.73 8.28
CA ALA A 156 -30.78 10.34 9.38
C ALA A 156 -30.33 10.90 10.74
N ALA A 157 -29.01 10.99 10.98
CA ALA A 157 -28.47 11.61 12.19
C ALA A 157 -28.70 13.12 12.22
N ARG A 158 -28.54 13.81 11.09
CA ARG A 158 -28.84 15.25 10.94
C ARG A 158 -30.32 15.54 11.17
N GLU A 159 -31.22 14.74 10.59
CA GLU A 159 -32.67 14.85 10.80
C GLU A 159 -33.03 14.71 12.28
N LYS A 160 -32.53 13.65 12.93
CA LYS A 160 -32.75 13.44 14.37
C LYS A 160 -32.24 14.62 15.19
N ALA A 161 -31.03 15.10 14.91
CA ALA A 161 -30.46 16.23 15.63
C ALA A 161 -31.28 17.51 15.45
N ALA A 162 -31.77 17.79 14.24
CA ALA A 162 -32.59 18.97 13.95
C ALA A 162 -33.94 18.94 14.67
N ILE A 163 -34.61 17.79 14.68
CA ILE A 163 -35.90 17.61 15.38
C ILE A 163 -35.72 17.80 16.89
N MET A 164 -34.73 17.13 17.48
CA MET A 164 -34.47 17.24 18.92
C MET A 164 -34.08 18.67 19.31
N ALA A 165 -33.19 19.32 18.54
CA ALA A 165 -32.82 20.70 18.79
C ALA A 165 -34.01 21.67 18.72
N PHE A 166 -34.95 21.44 17.80
CA PHE A 166 -36.18 22.22 17.71
C PHE A 166 -37.06 22.04 18.95
N ILE A 167 -37.32 20.79 19.35
CA ILE A 167 -38.18 20.46 20.50
C ILE A 167 -37.55 20.95 21.80
N ASP A 168 -36.25 20.75 21.99
CA ASP A 168 -35.54 21.15 23.20
C ASP A 168 -35.47 22.67 23.37
N GLY A 169 -35.49 23.40 22.26
CA GLY A 169 -35.53 24.87 22.24
C GLY A 169 -36.90 25.48 22.55
N LEU A 170 -37.96 24.69 22.70
CA LEU A 170 -39.30 25.20 23.04
C LEU A 170 -39.50 25.34 24.56
N PRO A 171 -40.20 26.40 25.01
CA PRO A 171 -40.78 26.46 26.34
C PRO A 171 -41.61 25.22 26.67
N GLU A 172 -41.70 24.85 27.94
CA GLU A 172 -42.34 23.59 28.37
C GLU A 172 -43.82 23.52 27.98
N ASP A 173 -44.53 24.63 28.05
CA ASP A 173 -45.92 24.75 27.63
C ASP A 173 -46.10 24.60 26.11
N GLU A 174 -45.24 25.24 25.30
CA GLU A 174 -45.23 25.08 23.85
C GLU A 174 -44.87 23.64 23.43
N ARG A 175 -43.92 23.01 24.14
CA ARG A 175 -43.50 21.63 23.94
C ARG A 175 -44.66 20.65 24.19
N GLN A 176 -45.36 20.79 25.32
CA GLN A 176 -46.49 19.93 25.67
C GLN A 176 -47.65 20.08 24.68
N ALA A 177 -47.95 21.31 24.25
CA ALA A 177 -48.96 21.56 23.23
C ALA A 177 -48.59 20.91 21.89
N LEU A 178 -47.32 21.01 21.49
CA LEU A 178 -46.81 20.39 20.26
C LEU A 178 -46.87 18.85 20.33
N GLU A 179 -46.46 18.25 21.45
CA GLU A 179 -46.51 16.80 21.64
C GLU A 179 -47.96 16.27 21.61
N GLN A 180 -48.90 17.00 22.21
CA GLN A 180 -50.31 16.64 22.17
C GLN A 180 -50.87 16.73 20.73
N GLY A 181 -50.58 17.82 20.01
CA GLY A 181 -51.00 17.97 18.62
C GLY A 181 -50.42 16.89 17.71
N PHE A 182 -49.17 16.49 17.95
CA PHE A 182 -48.53 15.42 17.19
C PHE A 182 -49.11 14.03 17.53
N ARG A 183 -49.49 13.78 18.79
CA ARG A 183 -50.21 12.55 19.16
C ARG A 183 -51.52 12.39 18.40
N GLU A 184 -52.27 13.48 18.26
CA GLU A 184 -53.52 13.50 17.50
C GLU A 184 -53.27 13.27 16.01
N HIS A 185 -52.23 13.91 15.45
CA HIS A 185 -51.79 13.67 14.07
C HIS A 185 -51.45 12.19 13.84
N LEU A 186 -50.63 11.59 14.71
CA LEU A 186 -50.25 10.18 14.62
C LEU A 186 -51.46 9.24 14.73
N ALA A 187 -52.40 9.51 15.63
CA ALA A 187 -53.61 8.72 15.77
C ALA A 187 -54.48 8.72 14.50
N SER A 188 -54.40 9.78 13.70
CA SER A 188 -55.14 9.91 12.43
C SER A 188 -54.39 9.38 11.20
N THR A 189 -53.05 9.36 11.24
CA THR A 189 -52.21 9.13 10.04
C THR A 189 -51.58 7.75 10.00
N VAL A 190 -51.25 7.16 11.16
CA VAL A 190 -50.55 5.87 11.23
C VAL A 190 -51.37 4.83 12.01
N PRO A 191 -51.13 3.52 11.79
CA PRO A 191 -51.82 2.48 12.55
C PRO A 191 -51.65 2.64 14.06
N ALA A 192 -52.69 2.31 14.84
CA ALA A 192 -52.71 2.50 16.29
C ALA A 192 -51.52 1.85 17.03
N MET A 193 -51.00 0.73 16.52
CA MET A 193 -49.79 0.10 17.08
C MET A 193 -48.53 0.94 16.93
N VAL A 194 -48.41 1.72 15.85
CA VAL A 194 -47.28 2.63 15.61
C VAL A 194 -47.47 3.90 16.43
N ALA A 195 -48.67 4.48 16.44
CA ALA A 195 -48.97 5.68 17.24
C ALA A 195 -48.67 5.48 18.74
N LYS A 196 -48.96 4.30 19.30
CA LYS A 196 -48.67 3.93 20.69
C LYS A 196 -47.18 3.94 21.06
N ARG A 197 -46.27 3.93 20.08
CA ARG A 197 -44.82 3.98 20.33
C ARG A 197 -44.32 5.39 20.65
N PHE A 198 -45.12 6.41 20.36
CA PHE A 198 -44.79 7.79 20.67
C PHE A 198 -45.12 8.13 22.14
N ALA A 199 -44.11 8.56 22.90
CA ALA A 199 -44.25 8.95 24.30
C ALA A 199 -43.79 10.39 24.58
N GLY A 200 -43.31 11.12 23.57
CA GLY A 200 -42.61 12.41 23.72
C GLY A 200 -41.08 12.25 23.82
N GLY A 201 -40.37 13.36 23.96
CA GLY A 201 -38.90 13.38 24.12
C GLY A 201 -38.11 12.65 23.03
N GLU A 202 -37.30 11.65 23.36
CA GLU A 202 -36.49 10.95 22.34
C GLU A 202 -37.30 10.13 21.33
N THR A 203 -38.57 9.82 21.64
CA THR A 203 -39.43 9.00 20.76
C THR A 203 -39.87 9.70 19.48
N TRP A 204 -39.68 11.02 19.39
CA TRP A 204 -39.84 11.79 18.16
C TRP A 204 -38.97 11.29 17.00
N CYS A 205 -37.84 10.65 17.30
CA CYS A 205 -36.88 10.20 16.28
C CYS A 205 -36.49 8.71 16.38
N ALA A 206 -36.95 8.02 17.43
CA ALA A 206 -36.54 6.64 17.72
C ALA A 206 -37.08 5.62 16.71
N ASP A 207 -38.35 5.75 16.31
CA ASP A 207 -38.96 4.91 15.28
C ASP A 207 -38.85 5.61 13.91
N PRO A 208 -38.36 4.93 12.84
CA PRO A 208 -38.25 5.54 11.51
C PRO A 208 -39.57 6.07 10.95
N ILE A 209 -40.70 5.43 11.27
CA ILE A 209 -42.03 5.84 10.80
C ILE A 209 -42.47 7.10 11.54
N ILE A 210 -42.32 7.12 12.87
CA ILE A 210 -42.62 8.32 13.68
C ILE A 210 -41.71 9.49 13.27
N ARG A 211 -40.42 9.22 13.01
CA ARG A 211 -39.49 10.25 12.54
C ARG A 211 -39.94 10.84 11.20
N ALA A 212 -40.36 10.01 10.25
CA ALA A 212 -40.88 10.49 8.96
C ALA A 212 -42.11 11.38 9.15
N GLU A 213 -43.06 10.98 10.02
CA GLU A 213 -44.21 11.80 10.37
C GLU A 213 -43.81 13.10 11.08
N ALA A 214 -42.82 13.05 11.97
CA ALA A 214 -42.29 14.24 12.63
C ALA A 214 -41.66 15.22 11.63
N ILE A 215 -40.88 14.71 10.66
CA ILE A 215 -40.31 15.52 9.57
C ILE A 215 -41.41 16.15 8.71
N ALA A 216 -42.53 15.46 8.49
CA ALA A 216 -43.65 16.01 7.74
C ALA A 216 -44.47 17.03 8.56
N TYR A 217 -44.57 16.81 9.87
CA TYR A 217 -45.38 17.61 10.79
C TYR A 217 -44.68 18.89 11.24
N LEU A 218 -43.35 18.86 11.44
CA LEU A 218 -42.58 19.95 12.02
C LEU A 218 -42.30 21.15 11.07
N PRO A 219 -42.42 21.04 9.72
CA PRO A 219 -42.32 22.21 8.84
C PRO A 219 -43.56 22.49 7.98
N LYS A 220 -44.42 23.35 8.52
CA LYS A 220 -44.62 24.71 7.94
C LYS A 220 -43.86 25.82 8.68
N ASN A 221 -43.08 25.51 9.72
CA ASN A 221 -42.44 26.51 10.60
C ASN A 221 -40.89 26.56 10.57
N LEU A 222 -40.18 25.74 9.78
CA LEU A 222 -38.72 25.85 9.63
C LEU A 222 -38.28 27.06 8.77
N GLU A 223 -39.16 27.66 7.96
CA GLU A 223 -38.86 28.88 7.19
C GLU A 223 -39.22 30.19 7.92
N ILE A 224 -40.03 30.17 8.98
CA ILE A 224 -40.58 31.40 9.58
C ILE A 224 -39.67 32.02 10.65
N ARG A 225 -38.78 31.26 11.30
CA ARG A 225 -37.86 31.82 12.33
C ARG A 225 -36.52 32.32 11.79
N GLN A 226 -36.09 31.97 10.57
CA GLN A 226 -34.90 32.56 9.95
C GLN A 226 -35.17 33.87 9.18
N SER A 227 -36.44 34.30 9.08
CA SER A 227 -36.83 35.58 8.47
C SER A 227 -37.12 36.69 9.50
N LYS A 228 -36.91 36.40 10.79
CA LYS A 228 -37.08 37.37 11.89
C LYS A 228 -35.95 37.26 12.92
N THR A 229 -34.71 37.51 12.49
CA THR A 229 -33.64 38.11 13.31
C THR A 229 -32.62 38.71 12.33
#